data_AF-A0A6B1BB18-F1
#
_entry.id   AF-A0A6B1BB18-F1
#
_cell.length_a   1.000
_cell.length_b   1.000
_cell.length_c   1.000
_cell.angle_alpha   90.00
_cell.angle_beta   90.00
_cell.angle_gamma   90.00
#
_symmetry.space_group_name_H-M   'P 1'
#
loop_
_entity.id
_entity.type
_entity.pdbx_description
1 polymer ?
#
loop_
_entity_poly.entity_id
_entity_poly.type
_entity_poly.pdbx_seq_one_letter_code
_entity_poly.pdbx_strand_id
1 'polypeptide(L)'
;MAARIHRTMTYHVWALGILILTIGMIPAYAAPVSDIDDDGIPNSEDQCPHIPEDYDGDVTDGCPSNFVPWYDADYDAIQDHLDLCPTVRENYNLFNDADGCP
;
A
#
# COMPACT_ATOMS: atom_id res chain seq x y z
N MET A 1 9.97 33.27 -58.57
CA MET A 1 9.77 31.91 -58.02
C MET A 1 10.26 31.74 -56.57
N ALA A 2 11.27 32.49 -56.09
CA ALA A 2 11.82 32.34 -54.73
C ALA A 2 10.87 32.73 -53.56
N ALA A 3 9.95 33.68 -53.75
CA ALA A 3 9.08 34.17 -52.66
C ALA A 3 7.98 33.16 -52.23
N ARG A 4 7.60 32.22 -53.09
CA ARG A 4 6.53 31.23 -52.82
C ARG A 4 7.04 30.06 -51.98
N ILE A 5 8.31 29.68 -52.13
CA ILE A 5 8.99 28.58 -51.41
C ILE A 5 9.27 28.98 -49.95
N HIS A 6 9.65 30.24 -49.72
CA HIS A 6 9.84 30.74 -48.34
C HIS A 6 8.54 30.74 -47.54
N ARG A 7 7.42 31.12 -48.14
CA ARG A 7 6.13 31.14 -47.45
C ARG A 7 5.67 29.72 -47.05
N THR A 8 5.76 28.73 -47.93
CA THR A 8 5.40 27.34 -47.59
C THR A 8 6.31 26.76 -46.50
N MET A 9 7.62 27.03 -46.54
CA MET A 9 8.55 26.61 -45.49
C MET A 9 8.23 27.26 -44.14
N THR A 10 7.84 28.53 -44.11
CA THR A 10 7.41 29.16 -42.85
C THR A 10 6.15 28.49 -42.29
N TYR A 11 5.13 28.20 -43.11
CA TYR A 11 3.90 27.56 -42.62
C TYR A 11 4.13 26.15 -42.07
N HIS A 12 5.04 25.37 -42.67
CA HIS A 12 5.39 24.04 -42.14
C HIS A 12 6.14 24.12 -40.80
N VAL A 13 7.04 25.11 -40.63
CA VAL A 13 7.74 25.33 -39.36
C VAL A 13 6.78 25.77 -38.26
N TRP A 14 5.82 26.65 -38.58
CA TRP A 14 4.77 27.05 -37.64
C TRP A 14 3.79 25.91 -37.32
N ALA A 15 3.37 25.12 -38.31
CA ALA A 15 2.44 24.00 -38.10
C ALA A 15 3.09 22.86 -37.28
N LEU A 16 4.35 22.54 -37.55
CA LEU A 16 5.11 21.60 -36.73
C LEU A 16 5.31 22.16 -35.32
N GLY A 17 5.67 23.44 -35.19
CA GLY A 17 5.80 24.15 -33.91
C GLY A 17 4.53 24.10 -33.04
N ILE A 18 3.35 24.26 -33.64
CA ILE A 18 2.07 24.17 -32.91
C ILE A 18 1.79 22.72 -32.49
N LEU A 19 2.11 21.73 -33.32
CA LEU A 19 1.89 20.31 -33.02
C LEU A 19 2.76 19.82 -31.84
N ILE A 20 4.02 20.25 -31.75
CA ILE A 20 4.89 19.91 -30.59
C ILE A 20 4.46 20.65 -29.31
N LEU A 21 3.86 21.83 -29.41
CA LEU A 21 3.38 22.58 -28.24
C LEU A 21 2.14 21.95 -27.60
N THR A 22 1.29 21.26 -28.37
CA THR A 22 0.08 20.61 -27.83
C THR A 22 0.33 19.21 -27.29
N ILE A 23 1.34 18.49 -27.78
CA ILE A 23 1.70 17.14 -27.30
C ILE A 23 2.27 17.18 -25.87
N GLY A 24 2.90 18.28 -25.47
CA GLY A 24 3.49 18.45 -24.13
C GLY A 24 2.50 18.68 -22.98
N MET A 25 1.19 18.74 -23.25
CA MET A 25 0.15 19.02 -22.25
C MET A 25 -0.80 17.82 -22.01
N ILE A 26 -0.30 16.58 -22.14
CA ILE A 26 -1.00 15.44 -21.56
C ILE A 26 -0.72 15.42 -20.05
N PRO A 27 -1.70 15.76 -19.17
CA PRO A 27 -1.52 15.50 -17.75
C PRO A 27 -1.33 13.99 -17.58
N ALA A 28 -0.21 13.60 -16.98
CA ALA A 28 -0.03 12.24 -16.49
C ALA A 28 -1.02 12.06 -15.34
N TYR A 29 -2.19 11.50 -15.64
CA TYR A 29 -3.13 11.06 -14.61
C TYR A 29 -2.48 9.87 -13.89
N ALA A 30 -1.75 10.14 -12.81
CA ALA A 30 -1.44 9.10 -11.85
C ALA A 30 -2.77 8.53 -11.35
N ALA A 31 -2.90 7.21 -11.32
CA ALA A 31 -4.06 6.58 -10.72
C ALA A 31 -4.16 7.06 -9.25
N PRO A 32 -5.37 7.29 -8.72
CA PRO A 32 -5.51 7.60 -7.30
C PRO A 32 -4.89 6.45 -6.50
N VAL A 33 -3.98 6.80 -5.60
CA VAL A 33 -3.45 5.85 -4.63
C VAL A 33 -4.59 5.52 -3.68
N SER A 34 -4.85 4.22 -3.49
CA SER A 34 -5.89 3.75 -2.59
C SER A 34 -5.33 3.68 -1.18
N ASP A 35 -6.03 4.31 -0.25
CA ASP A 35 -5.84 4.32 1.20
C ASP A 35 -7.29 4.23 1.73
N ILE A 36 -7.63 3.17 2.46
CA ILE A 36 -9.03 2.82 2.78
C ILE A 36 -9.39 3.08 4.25
N ASP A 37 -8.41 3.13 5.13
CA ASP A 37 -8.52 3.53 6.53
C ASP A 37 -8.04 4.96 6.79
N ASP A 38 -7.57 5.66 5.75
CA ASP A 38 -7.27 7.09 5.71
C ASP A 38 -6.17 7.51 6.70
N ASP A 39 -5.18 6.65 6.93
CA ASP A 39 -4.06 6.92 7.84
C ASP A 39 -2.82 7.53 7.14
N GLY A 40 -2.87 7.65 5.82
CA GLY A 40 -1.84 8.24 4.97
C GLY A 40 -0.86 7.22 4.38
N ILE A 41 -1.03 5.92 4.62
CA ILE A 41 -0.21 4.85 4.06
C ILE A 41 -1.01 4.16 2.93
N PRO A 42 -0.45 4.04 1.72
CA PRO A 42 -1.14 3.36 0.63
C PRO A 42 -1.45 1.89 0.97
N ASN A 43 -2.64 1.39 0.60
CA ASN A 43 -3.02 -0.03 0.77
C ASN A 43 -2.01 -1.04 0.19
N SER A 44 -1.15 -0.61 -0.74
CA SER A 44 -0.09 -1.45 -1.33
C SER A 44 1.19 -1.54 -0.47
N GLU A 45 1.34 -0.63 0.48
CA GLU A 45 2.48 -0.50 1.40
C GLU A 45 2.07 -0.75 2.86
N ASP A 46 0.77 -0.69 3.15
CA ASP A 46 0.14 -0.94 4.45
C ASP A 46 0.00 -2.44 4.76
N GLN A 47 0.45 -2.86 5.93
CA GLN A 47 0.37 -4.25 6.43
C GLN A 47 -0.99 -4.60 7.03
N CYS A 48 -1.80 -3.62 7.42
CA CYS A 48 -3.17 -3.80 7.87
C CYS A 48 -4.11 -2.74 7.25
N PRO A 49 -4.44 -2.90 5.95
CA PRO A 49 -5.20 -1.94 5.13
C PRO A 49 -6.66 -1.71 5.53
N HIS A 50 -7.06 -1.91 6.77
CA HIS A 50 -8.42 -1.69 7.25
C HIS A 50 -8.43 -1.18 8.70
N ILE A 51 -7.26 -0.88 9.26
CA ILE A 51 -7.05 -0.49 10.64
C ILE A 51 -6.06 0.69 10.63
N PRO A 52 -6.53 1.91 10.92
CA PRO A 52 -5.66 3.08 10.88
C PRO A 52 -4.48 2.95 11.86
N GLU A 53 -3.31 3.38 11.40
CA GLU A 53 -2.11 3.57 12.22
C GLU A 53 -2.38 4.44 13.47
N ASP A 54 -1.77 4.08 14.62
CA ASP A 54 -1.91 4.82 15.89
C ASP A 54 -0.76 5.83 16.15
N TYR A 55 0.24 5.84 15.27
CA TYR A 55 1.45 6.67 15.29
C TYR A 55 2.34 6.44 16.52
N ASP A 56 2.24 5.25 17.14
CA ASP A 56 3.15 4.79 18.18
C ASP A 56 4.07 3.70 17.59
N GLY A 57 5.33 3.64 18.03
CA GLY A 57 6.27 2.58 17.59
C GLY A 57 6.70 2.68 16.12
N ASP A 58 6.47 1.64 15.32
CA ASP A 58 6.84 1.61 13.89
C ASP A 58 5.75 2.23 13.02
N VAL A 59 5.85 3.54 12.82
CA VAL A 59 4.84 4.31 12.06
C VAL A 59 4.88 4.10 10.54
N THR A 60 5.64 3.12 10.05
CA THR A 60 5.88 2.92 8.61
C THR A 60 5.26 1.64 8.05
N ASP A 61 4.77 0.75 8.91
CA ASP A 61 4.11 -0.48 8.49
C ASP A 61 2.60 -0.33 8.26
N GLY A 62 2.01 0.79 8.70
CA GLY A 62 0.57 1.05 8.61
C GLY A 62 -0.24 0.42 9.74
N CYS A 63 0.43 -0.14 10.75
CA CYS A 63 -0.24 -0.88 11.80
C CYS A 63 -0.04 -0.36 13.20
N PRO A 64 -1.13 -0.23 13.99
CA PRO A 64 -1.03 0.15 15.38
C PRO A 64 0.05 -0.63 16.12
N SER A 65 0.80 0.03 16.99
CA SER A 65 1.88 -0.59 17.77
C SER A 65 1.47 -1.86 18.55
N ASN A 66 0.19 -1.96 18.91
CA ASN A 66 -0.40 -3.09 19.63
C ASN A 66 -1.09 -4.11 18.71
N PHE A 67 -1.03 -3.91 17.39
CA PHE A 67 -1.61 -4.80 16.41
C PHE A 67 -0.81 -6.10 16.38
N VAL A 68 -1.40 -7.13 16.96
CA VAL A 68 -0.92 -8.50 16.80
C VAL A 68 -1.88 -9.17 15.83
N PRO A 69 -1.45 -9.49 14.59
CA PRO A 69 -2.23 -10.32 13.68
C PRO A 69 -2.69 -11.56 14.43
N TRP A 70 -3.96 -11.95 14.28
CA TRP A 70 -4.46 -13.20 14.88
C TRP A 70 -3.68 -14.38 14.28
N TYR A 71 -2.69 -14.84 15.02
CA TYR A 71 -1.78 -15.92 14.65
C TYR A 71 -1.83 -16.96 15.77
N ASP A 72 -2.12 -18.19 15.37
CA ASP A 72 -2.30 -19.38 16.21
C ASP A 72 -1.68 -20.53 15.40
N ALA A 73 -0.42 -20.86 15.68
CA ALA A 73 0.41 -21.71 14.84
C ALA A 73 0.14 -23.21 15.02
N ASP A 74 -0.42 -23.64 16.16
CA ASP A 74 -0.78 -25.05 16.42
C ASP A 74 -2.29 -25.33 16.46
N TYR A 75 -3.09 -24.29 16.27
CA TYR A 75 -4.53 -24.29 16.13
C TYR A 75 -5.25 -24.79 17.37
N ASP A 76 -4.84 -24.29 18.53
CA ASP A 76 -5.44 -24.60 19.83
C ASP A 76 -6.38 -23.49 20.36
N ALA A 77 -6.59 -22.44 19.55
CA ALA A 77 -7.41 -21.27 19.84
C ALA A 77 -6.84 -20.29 20.88
N ILE A 78 -5.58 -20.43 21.25
CA ILE A 78 -4.80 -19.43 21.97
C ILE A 78 -3.89 -18.75 20.94
N GLN A 79 -3.77 -17.42 21.03
CA GLN A 79 -2.93 -16.68 20.09
C GLN A 79 -1.47 -16.85 20.49
N ASP A 80 -0.55 -16.98 19.53
CA ASP A 80 0.88 -17.23 19.77
C ASP A 80 1.52 -16.26 20.77
N HIS A 81 1.05 -15.01 20.83
CA HIS A 81 1.59 -14.00 21.76
C HIS A 81 1.07 -14.15 23.21
N LEU A 82 0.01 -14.93 23.40
CA LEU A 82 -0.59 -15.31 24.67
C LEU A 82 -0.26 -16.76 25.07
N ASP A 83 0.19 -17.57 24.10
CA ASP A 83 0.52 -18.98 24.25
C ASP A 83 1.96 -19.19 24.78
N LEU A 84 2.13 -19.99 25.83
CA LEU A 84 3.45 -20.37 26.35
C LEU A 84 4.16 -21.43 25.51
N CYS A 85 3.42 -22.19 24.71
CA CYS A 85 3.88 -23.23 23.80
C CYS A 85 3.37 -23.03 22.35
N PRO A 86 3.74 -21.93 21.63
CA PRO A 86 3.15 -21.51 20.33
C PRO A 86 3.20 -22.50 19.15
N THR A 87 3.78 -23.68 19.33
CA THR A 87 3.92 -24.69 18.27
C THR A 87 3.47 -26.08 18.74
N VAL A 88 2.91 -26.18 19.94
CA VAL A 88 2.50 -27.42 20.59
C VAL A 88 1.14 -27.24 21.23
N ARG A 89 0.11 -27.65 20.50
CA ARG A 89 -1.29 -27.59 20.90
C ARG A 89 -1.54 -27.97 22.37
N GLU A 90 -2.25 -27.09 23.06
CA GLU A 90 -2.83 -27.29 24.40
C GLU A 90 -3.53 -28.66 24.55
N ASN A 91 -3.46 -29.23 25.76
CA ASN A 91 -4.37 -30.31 26.14
C ASN A 91 -5.23 -29.93 27.35
N TYR A 92 -6.53 -29.76 27.08
CA TYR A 92 -7.54 -29.42 28.10
C TYR A 92 -7.72 -30.55 29.13
N ASN A 93 -6.86 -30.58 30.13
CA ASN A 93 -6.72 -31.63 31.14
C ASN A 93 -7.14 -31.17 32.56
N LEU A 94 -7.75 -29.97 32.66
CA LEU A 94 -8.15 -29.30 33.91
C LEU A 94 -6.97 -28.77 34.73
N PHE A 95 -5.78 -28.70 34.15
CA PHE A 95 -4.59 -28.10 34.72
C PHE A 95 -4.08 -27.06 33.73
N ASN A 96 -4.24 -25.78 34.09
CA ASN A 96 -3.76 -24.64 33.30
C ASN A 96 -4.24 -24.58 31.84
N ASP A 97 -5.48 -25.01 31.55
CA ASP A 97 -6.17 -24.97 30.24
C ASP A 97 -6.19 -23.61 29.45
N ALA A 98 -5.53 -22.57 29.94
CA ALA A 98 -5.40 -21.26 29.30
C ALA A 98 -3.94 -20.83 29.08
N ASP A 99 -2.97 -21.70 29.36
CA ASP A 99 -1.54 -21.41 29.19
C ASP A 99 -0.99 -21.86 27.82
N GLY A 100 -1.73 -22.72 27.09
CA GLY A 100 -1.39 -23.16 25.73
C GLY A 100 -0.43 -24.34 25.69
N CYS A 101 -0.13 -24.95 26.85
CA CYS A 101 0.82 -26.03 26.98
C CYS A 101 0.18 -27.37 27.41
N PRO A 102 0.72 -28.51 26.94
CA PRO A 102 0.32 -29.85 27.39
C PRO A 102 0.49 -30.17 28.90
#